data_AF-A0A838PHL6-F1
#
_entry.id   AF-A0A838PHL6-F1
#
_cell.length_a   1.000
_cell.length_b   1.000
_cell.length_c   1.000
_cell.angle_alpha   90.00
_cell.angle_beta   90.00
_cell.angle_gamma   90.00
#
_symmetry.space_group_name_H-M   'P 1'
#
loop_
_entity.id
_entity.type
_entity.pdbx_description
1 polymer ?
#
loop_
_entity_poly.entity_id
_entity_poly.type
_entity_poly.pdbx_seq_one_letter_code
_entity_poly.pdbx_strand_id
1 'polypeptide(L)'
;DRLSPRMHLLSGVPVVVAGITGSLTVITVNAWMNNPGGFRFEGGEAVDVKPWSALFGNDFFWHELVHMYVAGYIVTGFLVAAVYAWGWMKGRTGRYERTALLVALTAACVAAPVQLIVGDWAAREVAKSQPVKFAAFEGLQETTKGAPLNIGGLYSESEGR
;
A
#
# COMPACT_ATOMS: atom_id res chain seq x y z
N ASP A 1 -25.86 -1.46 21.57
CA ASP A 1 -26.57 -1.75 22.85
C ASP A 1 -27.73 -2.74 22.77
N ARG A 2 -28.38 -2.93 21.61
CA ARG A 2 -29.51 -3.87 21.47
C ARG A 2 -29.13 -5.28 20.99
N LEU A 3 -27.92 -5.47 20.48
CA LEU A 3 -27.43 -6.76 19.97
C LEU A 3 -26.61 -7.49 21.03
N SER A 4 -26.69 -8.82 21.05
CA SER A 4 -25.80 -9.63 21.88
C SER A 4 -24.33 -9.45 21.46
N PRO A 5 -23.34 -9.64 22.36
CA PRO A 5 -21.93 -9.40 22.03
C PRO A 5 -21.43 -10.17 20.81
N ARG A 6 -21.88 -11.42 20.62
CA ARG A 6 -21.55 -12.22 19.44
C ARG A 6 -22.15 -11.65 18.16
N MET A 7 -23.41 -11.19 18.23
CA MET A 7 -24.08 -10.61 17.07
C MET A 7 -23.50 -9.26 16.69
N HIS A 8 -23.10 -8.46 17.68
CA HIS A 8 -22.37 -7.23 17.44
C HIS A 8 -21.03 -7.50 16.74
N LEU A 9 -20.25 -8.48 17.20
CA LEU A 9 -19.00 -8.87 16.55
C LEU A 9 -19.24 -9.35 15.10
N LEU A 10 -20.25 -10.19 14.88
CA LEU A 10 -20.60 -10.71 13.56
C LEU A 10 -21.09 -9.61 12.61
N SER A 11 -21.73 -8.56 13.12
CA SER A 11 -22.12 -7.40 12.30
C SER A 11 -20.91 -6.60 11.78
N GLY A 12 -19.72 -6.78 12.35
CA GLY A 12 -18.48 -6.20 11.83
C GLY A 12 -17.93 -6.93 10.59
N VAL A 13 -18.28 -8.20 10.38
CA VAL A 13 -17.74 -8.99 9.26
C VAL A 13 -18.06 -8.39 7.90
N PRO A 14 -19.32 -7.98 7.59
CA PRO A 14 -19.64 -7.32 6.32
C PRO A 14 -18.86 -6.01 6.11
N VAL A 15 -18.55 -5.28 7.18
CA VAL A 15 -17.77 -4.02 7.10
C VAL A 15 -16.34 -4.31 6.64
N VAL A 16 -15.71 -5.34 7.22
CA VAL A 16 -14.35 -5.78 6.82
C VAL A 16 -14.36 -6.29 5.37
N VAL A 17 -15.34 -7.12 5.01
CA VAL A 17 -15.46 -7.67 3.64
C VAL A 17 -15.67 -6.55 2.62
N ALA A 18 -16.53 -5.57 2.93
CA ALA A 18 -16.76 -4.41 2.07
C ALA A 18 -15.50 -3.54 1.94
N GLY A 19 -14.77 -3.30 3.03
CA GLY A 19 -13.52 -2.55 3.01
C GLY A 19 -12.43 -3.21 2.17
N ILE A 20 -12.24 -4.52 2.34
CA ILE A 20 -11.28 -5.30 1.55
C ILE A 20 -11.71 -5.31 0.08
N THR A 21 -12.94 -5.69 -0.22
CA THR A 21 -13.42 -5.78 -1.61
C THR A 21 -13.40 -4.41 -2.31
N GLY A 22 -13.80 -3.35 -1.61
CA GLY A 22 -13.79 -2.00 -2.16
C GLY A 22 -12.38 -1.45 -2.41
N SER A 23 -11.44 -1.69 -1.50
CA SER A 23 -10.04 -1.30 -1.74
C SER A 23 -9.40 -2.14 -2.86
N LEU A 24 -9.76 -3.42 -2.98
CA LEU A 24 -9.28 -4.30 -4.04
C LEU A 24 -9.63 -3.75 -5.41
N THR A 25 -10.89 -3.36 -5.64
CA THR A 25 -11.32 -2.83 -6.95
C THR A 25 -10.58 -1.55 -7.32
N VAL A 26 -10.38 -0.65 -6.36
CA VAL A 26 -9.64 0.60 -6.57
C VAL A 26 -8.17 0.34 -6.89
N ILE A 27 -7.51 -0.54 -6.13
CA ILE A 27 -6.10 -0.88 -6.37
C ILE A 27 -5.93 -1.56 -7.73
N THR A 28 -6.88 -2.39 -8.14
CA THR A 28 -6.83 -3.05 -9.45
C THR A 28 -6.89 -2.04 -10.60
N VAL A 29 -7.70 -0.99 -10.47
CA VAL A 29 -7.73 0.11 -11.45
C VAL A 29 -6.39 0.87 -11.46
N ASN A 30 -5.79 1.13 -10.29
CA ASN A 30 -4.48 1.78 -10.19
C ASN A 30 -3.38 0.94 -10.87
N ALA A 31 -3.37 -0.38 -10.66
CA ALA A 31 -2.43 -1.29 -11.31
C ALA A 31 -2.58 -1.25 -12.84
N TRP A 32 -3.82 -1.24 -13.34
CA TRP A 32 -4.08 -1.07 -14.78
C TRP A 32 -3.60 0.29 -15.30
N MET A 33 -3.74 1.37 -14.54
CA MET A 33 -3.20 2.68 -14.93
C MET A 33 -1.67 2.69 -15.02
N ASN A 34 -0.98 1.93 -14.15
CA ASN A 34 0.48 1.80 -14.21
C ASN A 34 0.94 0.91 -15.39
N ASN A 35 0.20 -0.15 -15.71
CA ASN A 35 0.52 -1.05 -16.81
C ASN A 35 -0.72 -1.35 -17.67
N PRO A 36 -1.10 -0.43 -18.58
CA PRO A 36 -2.34 -0.55 -19.34
C PRO A 36 -2.29 -1.71 -20.33
N GLY A 37 -3.34 -2.53 -20.34
CA GLY A 37 -3.48 -3.67 -21.23
C GLY A 37 -4.91 -4.17 -21.33
N GLY A 38 -5.10 -5.27 -22.08
CA GLY A 38 -6.40 -5.88 -22.27
C GLY A 38 -7.36 -5.08 -23.16
N PHE A 39 -6.83 -4.23 -24.05
CA PHE A 39 -7.57 -3.56 -25.11
C PHE A 39 -6.68 -3.45 -26.36
N ARG A 40 -7.28 -3.11 -27.50
CA ARG A 40 -6.59 -2.82 -28.77
C ARG A 40 -6.80 -1.36 -29.12
N PHE A 41 -5.80 -0.72 -29.72
CA PHE A 41 -5.90 0.69 -30.08
C PHE A 41 -6.12 0.81 -31.59
N GLU A 42 -7.24 1.42 -31.99
CA GLU A 42 -7.59 1.68 -33.39
C GLU A 42 -8.13 3.11 -33.54
N GLY A 43 -7.55 3.89 -34.45
CA GLY A 43 -8.07 5.23 -34.79
C GLY A 43 -8.05 6.25 -33.65
N GLY A 44 -7.24 6.06 -32.60
CA GLY A 44 -7.24 6.91 -31.42
C GLY A 44 -8.17 6.45 -30.30
N GLU A 45 -8.92 5.37 -30.52
CA GLU A 45 -9.86 4.80 -29.55
C GLU A 45 -9.41 3.41 -29.09
N ALA A 46 -9.76 3.09 -27.83
CA ALA A 46 -9.57 1.76 -27.28
C ALA A 46 -10.77 0.88 -27.64
N VAL A 47 -10.51 -0.18 -28.42
CA VAL A 47 -11.49 -1.19 -28.87
C VAL A 47 -11.17 -2.57 -28.28
N ASP A 48 -12.11 -3.51 -28.37
CA ASP A 48 -11.95 -4.90 -27.90
C ASP A 48 -11.49 -5.05 -26.44
N VAL A 49 -12.03 -4.21 -25.55
CA VAL A 49 -11.66 -4.21 -24.13
C VAL A 49 -12.08 -5.53 -23.46
N LYS A 50 -11.15 -6.12 -22.71
CA LYS A 50 -11.34 -7.32 -21.89
C LYS A 50 -11.16 -6.95 -20.41
N PRO A 51 -12.20 -6.44 -19.72
CA PRO A 51 -12.06 -5.82 -18.41
C PRO A 51 -11.49 -6.76 -17.34
N TRP A 52 -11.94 -8.02 -17.30
CA TRP A 52 -11.47 -8.96 -16.29
C TRP A 52 -9.97 -9.27 -16.39
N SER A 53 -9.46 -9.48 -17.61
CA SER A 53 -8.02 -9.68 -17.82
C SER A 53 -7.23 -8.39 -17.63
N ALA A 54 -7.78 -7.24 -18.07
CA ALA A 54 -7.14 -5.94 -17.93
C ALA A 54 -6.93 -5.54 -16.46
N LEU A 55 -7.92 -5.86 -15.63
CA LEU A 55 -7.93 -5.54 -14.20
C LEU A 55 -7.20 -6.63 -13.40
N PHE A 56 -7.76 -7.84 -13.32
CA PHE A 56 -7.28 -8.88 -12.40
C PHE A 56 -6.15 -9.74 -12.95
N GLY A 57 -5.94 -9.70 -14.26
CA GLY A 57 -4.81 -10.35 -14.94
C GLY A 57 -3.59 -9.44 -15.09
N ASN A 58 -3.60 -8.25 -14.48
CA ASN A 58 -2.51 -7.29 -14.59
C ASN A 58 -1.31 -7.70 -13.72
N ASP A 59 -0.10 -7.70 -14.28
CA ASP A 59 1.11 -8.06 -13.54
C ASP A 59 1.40 -7.12 -12.36
N PHE A 60 0.91 -5.87 -12.40
CA PHE A 60 1.11 -4.90 -11.32
C PHE A 60 0.17 -5.10 -10.14
N PHE A 61 -0.93 -5.83 -10.34
CA PHE A 61 -1.99 -5.96 -9.35
C PHE A 61 -1.48 -6.52 -8.02
N TRP A 62 -0.72 -7.62 -8.06
CA TRP A 62 -0.36 -8.35 -6.84
C TRP A 62 0.57 -7.58 -5.91
N HIS A 63 1.60 -6.95 -6.46
CA HIS A 63 2.56 -6.21 -5.63
C HIS A 63 1.94 -4.94 -5.06
N GLU A 64 1.13 -4.23 -5.84
CA GLU A 64 0.39 -3.06 -5.35
C GLU A 64 -0.64 -3.45 -4.27
N LEU A 65 -1.41 -4.52 -4.47
CA LEU A 65 -2.42 -4.99 -3.52
C LEU A 65 -1.81 -5.35 -2.17
N VAL A 66 -0.78 -6.20 -2.18
CA VAL A 66 -0.14 -6.65 -0.93
C VAL A 66 0.53 -5.46 -0.23
N HIS A 67 1.20 -4.58 -0.98
CA HIS A 67 1.83 -3.39 -0.43
C HIS A 67 0.82 -2.46 0.24
N MET A 68 -0.31 -2.19 -0.41
CA MET A 68 -1.32 -1.27 0.09
C MET A 68 -2.06 -1.84 1.30
N TYR A 69 -2.34 -3.14 1.34
CA TYR A 69 -3.01 -3.76 2.48
C TYR A 69 -2.11 -3.78 3.72
N VAL A 70 -0.85 -4.18 3.57
CA VAL A 70 0.09 -4.18 4.69
C VAL A 70 0.34 -2.74 5.17
N ALA A 71 0.50 -1.78 4.25
CA ALA A 71 0.61 -0.35 4.59
C ALA A 71 -0.62 0.16 5.35
N GLY A 72 -1.83 -0.22 4.92
CA GLY A 72 -3.08 0.18 5.58
C GLY A 72 -3.15 -0.29 7.04
N TYR A 73 -2.72 -1.53 7.32
CA TYR A 73 -2.64 -2.04 8.69
C TYR A 73 -1.59 -1.32 9.52
N ILE A 74 -0.44 -0.98 8.94
CA ILE A 74 0.61 -0.21 9.62
C ILE A 74 0.09 1.17 10.02
N VAL A 75 -0.48 1.91 9.06
CA VAL A 75 -1.00 3.26 9.28
C VAL A 75 -2.11 3.22 10.32
N THR A 76 -3.09 2.34 10.17
CA THR A 76 -4.20 2.20 11.13
C THR A 76 -3.69 1.81 12.52
N GLY A 77 -2.77 0.84 12.60
CA GLY A 77 -2.20 0.38 13.85
C GLY A 77 -1.43 1.48 14.59
N PHE A 78 -0.57 2.22 13.89
CA PHE A 78 0.15 3.35 14.48
C PHE A 78 -0.77 4.53 14.84
N LEU A 79 -1.79 4.83 14.03
CA LEU A 79 -2.77 5.90 14.35
C LEU A 79 -3.54 5.57 15.63
N VAL A 80 -4.05 4.34 15.75
CA VAL A 80 -4.76 3.91 16.96
C VAL A 80 -3.82 3.88 18.16
N ALA A 81 -2.61 3.33 18.00
CA ALA A 81 -1.59 3.33 19.04
C ALA A 81 -1.25 4.76 19.50
N ALA A 82 -1.10 5.72 18.57
CA ALA A 82 -0.79 7.11 18.90
C ALA A 82 -1.88 7.74 19.78
N VAL A 83 -3.16 7.49 19.50
CA VAL A 83 -4.27 8.00 20.34
C VAL A 83 -4.21 7.44 21.76
N TYR A 84 -3.98 6.13 21.92
CA TYR A 84 -3.88 5.51 23.24
C TYR A 84 -2.60 5.88 23.98
N ALA A 85 -1.48 6.03 23.26
CA ALA A 85 -0.22 6.51 23.83
C ALA A 85 -0.36 7.95 24.34
N TRP A 86 -1.02 8.82 23.59
CA TRP A 86 -1.35 10.18 24.04
C TRP A 86 -2.22 10.16 25.31
N GLY A 87 -3.25 9.30 25.33
CA GLY A 87 -4.07 9.09 26.52
C GLY A 87 -3.25 8.66 27.73
N TRP A 88 -2.30 7.73 27.53
CA TRP A 88 -1.37 7.30 28.56
C TRP A 88 -0.52 8.47 29.08
N MET A 89 0.04 9.30 28.20
CA MET A 89 0.80 10.51 28.59
C MET A 89 -0.04 11.50 29.40
N LYS A 90 -1.37 11.50 29.22
CA LYS A 90 -2.32 12.30 30.02
C LYS A 90 -2.79 11.61 31.30
N GLY A 91 -2.14 10.51 31.71
CA GLY A 91 -2.42 9.80 32.96
C GLY A 91 -3.50 8.72 32.84
N ARG A 92 -4.07 8.46 31.65
CA ARG A 92 -5.04 7.37 31.44
C ARG A 92 -4.32 6.05 31.23
N THR A 93 -4.01 5.36 32.33
CA THR A 93 -3.15 4.16 32.32
C THR A 93 -3.88 2.88 32.70
N GLY A 94 -5.21 2.87 32.55
CA GLY A 94 -6.05 1.73 32.87
C GLY A 94 -5.76 0.48 32.03
N ARG A 95 -6.33 -0.65 32.45
CA ARG A 95 -6.15 -1.92 31.74
C ARG A 95 -6.63 -1.85 30.29
N TYR A 96 -7.72 -1.13 30.04
CA TYR A 96 -8.29 -0.98 28.71
C TYR A 96 -7.32 -0.24 27.78
N GLU A 97 -6.82 0.93 28.19
CA GLU A 97 -5.92 1.77 27.40
C GLU A 97 -4.60 1.04 27.10
N ARG A 98 -4.04 0.34 28.09
CA ARG A 98 -2.83 -0.47 27.89
C ARG A 98 -3.05 -1.60 26.89
N THR A 99 -4.18 -2.30 26.98
CA THR A 99 -4.50 -3.40 26.06
C THR A 99 -4.71 -2.89 24.65
N ALA A 100 -5.47 -1.80 24.49
CA ALA A 100 -5.73 -1.20 23.20
C ALA A 100 -4.47 -0.67 22.53
N LEU A 101 -3.58 -0.03 23.29
CA LEU A 101 -2.25 0.37 22.81
C LEU A 101 -1.42 -0.84 22.38
N LEU A 102 -1.31 -1.86 23.23
CA LEU A 102 -0.49 -3.04 22.97
C LEU A 102 -0.93 -3.75 21.69
N VAL A 103 -2.24 -3.99 21.52
CA VAL A 103 -2.77 -4.70 20.34
C VAL A 103 -2.50 -3.90 19.07
N ALA A 104 -2.81 -2.60 19.05
CA ALA A 104 -2.62 -1.76 17.87
C ALA A 104 -1.14 -1.61 17.49
N LEU A 105 -0.28 -1.36 18.49
CA LEU A 105 1.16 -1.21 18.29
C LEU A 105 1.80 -2.51 17.83
N THR A 106 1.42 -3.65 18.42
CA THR A 106 1.96 -4.97 18.03
C THR A 106 1.61 -5.28 16.57
N ALA A 107 0.36 -5.04 16.16
CA ALA A 107 -0.05 -5.24 14.77
C ALA A 107 0.79 -4.40 13.78
N ALA A 108 1.02 -3.12 14.10
CA ALA A 108 1.86 -2.24 13.28
C ALA A 108 3.33 -2.69 13.26
N CYS A 109 3.90 -3.03 14.42
CA CYS A 109 5.29 -3.47 14.53
C CYS A 109 5.57 -4.79 13.81
N VAL A 110 4.60 -5.72 13.78
CA VAL A 110 4.74 -6.98 13.03
C VAL A 110 4.56 -6.75 11.52
N ALA A 111 3.65 -5.86 11.13
CA ALA A 111 3.43 -5.54 9.72
C ALA A 111 4.60 -4.75 9.10
N ALA A 112 5.31 -3.92 9.86
CA ALA A 112 6.39 -3.07 9.35
C ALA A 112 7.55 -3.86 8.68
N PRO A 113 8.11 -4.94 9.26
CA PRO A 113 9.10 -5.77 8.56
C PRO A 113 8.55 -6.42 7.29
N VAL A 114 7.28 -6.84 7.30
CA VAL A 114 6.62 -7.39 6.10
C VAL A 114 6.54 -6.33 5.01
N GLN A 115 6.20 -5.10 5.36
CA GLN A 115 6.15 -3.96 4.43
C GLN A 115 7.50 -3.67 3.78
N LEU A 116 8.62 -3.82 4.50
CA LEU A 116 9.95 -3.64 3.91
C LEU A 116 10.21 -4.66 2.80
N ILE A 117 9.87 -5.92 3.03
CA ILE A 117 10.05 -6.99 2.04
C ILE A 117 9.12 -6.77 0.82
N VAL A 118 7.85 -6.45 1.09
CA VAL A 118 6.87 -6.19 0.03
C VAL A 118 7.21 -4.91 -0.74
N GLY A 119 7.77 -3.90 -0.08
CA GLY A 119 8.26 -2.67 -0.69
C GLY A 119 9.44 -2.93 -1.64
N ASP A 120 10.43 -3.72 -1.22
CA ASP A 120 11.54 -4.15 -2.09
C ASP A 120 11.02 -4.93 -3.31
N TRP A 121 10.06 -5.83 -3.11
CA TRP A 121 9.43 -6.54 -4.22
C TRP A 121 8.73 -5.58 -5.21
N ALA A 122 7.92 -4.65 -4.72
CA ALA A 122 7.26 -3.64 -5.55
C ALA A 122 8.28 -2.75 -6.29
N ALA A 123 9.33 -2.29 -5.61
CA ALA A 123 10.39 -1.47 -6.21
C ALA A 123 11.11 -2.19 -7.36
N ARG A 124 11.41 -3.49 -7.19
CA ARG A 124 12.02 -4.30 -8.26
C ARG A 124 11.12 -4.46 -9.46
N GLU A 125 9.81 -4.57 -9.26
CA GLU A 125 8.86 -4.68 -10.37
C GLU A 125 8.77 -3.36 -11.15
N VAL A 126 8.71 -2.23 -10.44
CA VAL A 126 8.79 -0.89 -11.05
C VAL A 126 10.13 -0.69 -11.77
N ALA A 127 11.26 -1.15 -11.21
CA ALA A 127 12.56 -1.02 -11.86
C ALA A 127 12.65 -1.78 -13.20
N LYS A 128 11.97 -2.92 -13.32
CA LYS A 128 11.92 -3.72 -14.56
C LYS A 128 10.95 -3.12 -15.59
N SER A 129 9.75 -2.79 -15.13
CA SER A 129 8.63 -2.48 -16.01
C SER A 129 8.47 -0.97 -16.27
N GLN A 130 8.98 -0.13 -15.37
CA GLN A 130 8.94 1.34 -15.43
C GLN A 130 10.28 1.97 -14.99
N PRO A 131 11.41 1.68 -15.68
CA PRO A 131 12.75 2.10 -15.24
C PRO A 131 12.90 3.61 -15.12
N VAL A 132 12.21 4.41 -15.95
CA VAL A 132 12.24 5.88 -15.86
C VAL A 132 11.63 6.36 -14.53
N LYS A 133 10.55 5.73 -14.07
CA LYS A 133 9.91 6.06 -12.78
C LYS A 133 10.82 5.69 -11.61
N PHE A 134 11.47 4.53 -11.67
CA PHE A 134 12.42 4.11 -10.65
C PHE A 134 13.67 4.99 -10.63
N ALA A 135 14.22 5.32 -11.80
CA ALA A 135 15.36 6.23 -11.92
C ALA A 135 15.04 7.61 -11.34
N ALA A 136 13.82 8.13 -11.56
CA ALA A 136 13.37 9.36 -10.94
C ALA A 136 13.26 9.26 -9.40
N PHE A 137 12.83 8.13 -8.84
CA PHE A 137 12.82 7.92 -7.38
C PHE A 137 14.22 7.95 -6.77
N GLU A 138 15.21 7.38 -7.48
CA GLU A 138 16.60 7.35 -7.04
C GLU A 138 17.41 8.59 -7.46
N GLY A 139 16.82 9.53 -8.21
CA GLY A 139 17.55 10.66 -8.79
C GLY A 139 18.63 10.27 -9.80
N LEU A 140 18.52 9.08 -10.41
CA LEU A 140 19.52 8.53 -11.32
C LEU A 140 19.34 9.05 -12.75
N GLN A 141 20.26 9.89 -13.22
CA GLN A 141 20.21 10.43 -14.58
C GLN A 141 20.77 9.47 -15.64
N GLU A 142 21.92 8.86 -15.36
CA GLU A 142 22.60 7.97 -16.31
C GLU A 142 22.43 6.51 -15.92
N THR A 143 22.23 5.66 -16.94
CA THR A 143 22.13 4.21 -16.74
C THR A 143 23.45 3.68 -16.20
N THR A 144 23.45 3.31 -14.92
CA THR A 144 24.65 2.89 -14.21
C THR A 144 24.50 1.46 -13.70
N LYS A 145 25.46 0.59 -14.06
CA LYS A 145 25.49 -0.78 -13.56
C LYS A 145 25.93 -0.79 -12.09
N GLY A 146 25.09 -1.33 -11.21
CA GLY A 146 25.36 -1.33 -9.77
C GLY A 146 25.27 0.07 -9.18
N ALA A 147 24.30 0.87 -9.65
CA ALA A 147 24.04 2.21 -9.12
C ALA A 147 23.88 2.17 -7.58
N PRO A 148 24.54 3.08 -6.85
CA PRO A 148 24.32 3.20 -5.41
C PRO A 148 22.89 3.66 -5.13
N LEU A 149 22.34 3.25 -3.98
CA LEU A 149 21.06 3.76 -3.48
C LEU A 149 21.29 5.09 -2.79
N ASN A 150 20.38 6.04 -3.04
CA ASN A 150 20.47 7.38 -2.45
C ASN A 150 19.58 7.49 -1.20
N ILE A 151 20.11 8.12 -0.14
CA ILE A 151 19.34 8.43 1.09
C ILE A 151 19.15 9.95 1.14
N GLY A 152 18.02 10.41 0.61
CA GLY A 152 17.73 11.85 0.47
C GLY A 152 18.53 12.53 -0.64
N GLY A 153 18.31 13.83 -0.82
CA GLY A 153 18.94 14.64 -1.86
C GLY A 153 17.97 15.68 -2.45
N LEU A 154 18.52 16.71 -3.10
CA LEU A 154 17.75 17.64 -3.92
C LEU A 154 18.19 17.46 -5.36
N TYR A 155 17.24 17.13 -6.23
CA TYR A 155 17.50 17.02 -7.66
C TYR A 155 17.54 18.43 -8.27
N SER A 156 18.65 18.81 -8.89
CA SER A 156 18.78 20.05 -9.65
C SER A 156 19.20 19.71 -11.07
N GLU A 157 18.41 20.16 -12.06
CA GLU A 157 18.69 19.92 -13.49
C GLU A 157 20.05 20.49 -13.92
N SER A 158 20.59 21.49 -13.19
CA SER A 158 21.88 22.11 -13.52
C SER A 158 23.09 21.27 -13.10
N GLU A 159 22.92 20.31 -12.19
CA GLU A 159 24.05 19.71 -11.48
C GLU A 159 24.44 18.30 -11.89
N GLY A 160 23.72 17.66 -12.82
CA GLY A 160 24.23 16.44 -13.48
C GLY A 160 24.65 15.32 -12.52
N ARG A 161 24.02 15.22 -11.34
CA ARG A 161 24.41 14.33 -10.24
C ARG A 161 23.20 13.63 -9.65
#